data_AF-A0AB39ALC4-F1
#
_entry.id   AF-A0AB39ALC4-F1
#
_cell.length_a   1.000
_cell.length_b   1.000
_cell.length_c   1.000
_cell.angle_alpha   90.00
_cell.angle_beta   90.00
_cell.angle_gamma   90.00
#
_symmetry.space_group_name_H-M   'P 1'
#
loop_
_entity.id
_entity.type
_entity.pdbx_description
1 polymer ?
#
loop_
_entity_poly.entity_id
_entity_poly.type
_entity_poly.pdbx_seq_one_letter_code
_entity_poly.pdbx_strand_id
1 'polypeptide(L)'
;MKLKLLNALKNAVISAPLNFEFGGLPFKFTAKIKLVPENELKTLTETQGTTDGEIVRELLVGWDDFIDDGKEVPFDKSTLEELLVYSGLTARLSVECINAQYRITEKN
;
A
#
# COMPACT_ATOMS: atom_id res chain seq x y z
N MET A 1 4.09 1.99 -32.28
CA MET A 1 2.75 1.52 -31.85
C MET A 1 2.78 1.33 -30.34
N LYS A 2 1.99 2.07 -29.54
CA LYS A 2 2.00 1.95 -28.07
C LYS A 2 1.03 0.85 -27.63
N LEU A 3 1.50 -0.06 -26.79
CA LEU A 3 0.72 -1.21 -26.29
C LEU A 3 -0.47 -0.71 -25.45
N LYS A 4 -1.70 -1.03 -25.86
CA LYS A 4 -2.93 -0.58 -25.18
C LYS A 4 -3.05 -1.11 -23.75
N LEU A 5 -2.60 -2.35 -23.53
CA LEU A 5 -2.59 -2.98 -22.20
C LEU A 5 -1.74 -2.17 -21.20
N LEU A 6 -0.56 -1.70 -21.60
CA LEU A 6 0.30 -0.88 -20.74
C LEU A 6 -0.32 0.48 -20.40
N ASN A 7 -1.14 1.05 -21.28
CA ASN A 7 -1.86 2.29 -20.96
C ASN A 7 -2.96 2.07 -19.90
N ALA A 8 -3.60 0.90 -19.88
CA ALA A 8 -4.60 0.58 -18.87
C ALA A 8 -3.97 0.41 -17.47
N LEU A 9 -2.71 -0.07 -17.40
CA LEU A 9 -1.99 -0.25 -16.14
C LEU A 9 -1.71 1.06 -15.39
N LYS A 10 -1.74 2.21 -16.04
CA LYS A 10 -1.47 3.52 -15.41
C LYS A 10 -2.43 3.86 -14.27
N ASN A 11 -3.64 3.31 -14.30
CA ASN A 11 -4.66 3.52 -13.28
C ASN A 11 -4.95 2.22 -12.51
N ALA A 12 -4.12 1.18 -12.68
CA ALA A 12 -4.33 -0.08 -12.02
C ALA A 12 -3.99 0.04 -10.53
N VAL A 13 -4.76 -0.69 -9.74
CA VAL A 13 -4.61 -0.78 -8.29
C VAL A 13 -4.46 -2.25 -7.92
N ILE A 14 -3.43 -2.56 -7.16
CA ILE A 14 -3.16 -3.88 -6.62
C ILE A 14 -3.96 -4.01 -5.32
N SER A 15 -4.67 -5.12 -5.15
CA SER A 15 -5.32 -5.47 -3.88
C SER A 15 -4.41 -6.44 -3.11
N ALA A 16 -3.95 -6.02 -1.93
CA ALA A 16 -3.04 -6.79 -1.09
C ALA A 16 -3.69 -7.06 0.29
N PRO A 17 -4.15 -8.29 0.56
CA PRO A 17 -4.70 -8.63 1.87
C PRO A 17 -3.60 -8.59 2.94
N LEU A 18 -3.87 -7.85 4.01
CA LEU A 18 -3.04 -7.72 5.19
C LEU A 18 -3.73 -8.39 6.37
N ASN A 19 -2.97 -9.18 7.11
CA ASN A 19 -3.40 -9.80 8.35
C ASN A 19 -2.17 -9.99 9.25
N PHE A 20 -2.04 -9.14 10.27
CA PHE A 20 -0.91 -9.16 11.20
C PHE A 20 -1.33 -8.65 12.58
N GLU A 21 -0.52 -8.92 13.59
CA GLU A 21 -0.72 -8.41 14.95
C GLU A 21 0.38 -7.39 15.28
N PHE A 22 0.02 -6.29 15.95
CA PHE A 22 0.97 -5.30 16.46
C PHE A 22 0.55 -4.86 17.86
N GLY A 23 1.43 -5.03 18.85
CA GLY A 23 1.13 -4.69 20.24
C GLY A 23 -0.03 -5.48 20.86
N GLY A 24 -0.31 -6.70 20.38
CA GLY A 24 -1.46 -7.51 20.80
C GLY A 24 -2.78 -7.16 20.12
N LEU A 25 -2.77 -6.20 19.17
CA LEU A 25 -3.96 -5.80 18.42
C LEU A 25 -3.91 -6.36 16.99
N PRO A 26 -4.98 -7.02 16.51
CA PRO A 26 -5.04 -7.53 15.16
C PRO A 26 -5.35 -6.42 14.16
N PHE A 27 -4.59 -6.37 13.07
CA PHE A 27 -4.84 -5.53 11.91
C PHE A 27 -5.14 -6.43 10.72
N LYS A 28 -6.38 -6.35 10.23
CA LYS A 28 -6.84 -7.12 9.07
C LYS A 28 -7.64 -6.22 8.13
N PHE A 29 -7.17 -6.09 6.90
CA PHE A 29 -7.80 -5.30 5.84
C PHE A 29 -7.15 -5.61 4.49
N THR A 30 -7.76 -5.17 3.39
CA THR A 30 -7.18 -5.31 2.05
C THR A 30 -6.65 -3.96 1.57
N ALA A 31 -5.33 -3.78 1.56
CA ALA A 31 -4.71 -2.56 1.05
C ALA A 31 -4.92 -2.41 -0.46
N LYS A 32 -5.19 -1.18 -0.90
CA LYS A 32 -5.27 -0.76 -2.30
C LYS A 32 -4.04 0.04 -2.65
N ILE A 33 -3.17 -0.55 -3.45
CA ILE A 33 -1.85 -0.01 -3.74
C ILE A 33 -1.80 0.43 -5.21
N LYS A 34 -1.42 1.68 -5.46
CA LYS A 34 -1.19 2.21 -6.81
C LYS A 34 -0.09 1.41 -7.49
N LEU A 35 -0.35 0.89 -8.69
CA LEU A 35 0.69 0.31 -9.52
C LEU A 35 1.55 1.43 -10.09
N VAL A 36 2.86 1.38 -9.88
CA VAL A 36 3.81 2.35 -10.43
C VAL A 36 4.83 1.69 -11.35
N PRO A 37 5.35 2.40 -12.36
CA PRO A 37 6.45 1.89 -13.17
C PRO A 37 7.74 1.70 -12.35
N GLU A 38 8.63 0.82 -12.82
CA GLU A 38 9.87 0.45 -12.11
C GLU A 38 10.76 1.66 -11.77
N ASN A 39 10.85 2.66 -12.64
CA ASN A 39 11.66 3.86 -12.39
C ASN A 39 11.10 4.74 -11.27
N GLU A 40 9.77 4.81 -11.14
CA GLU A 40 9.10 5.53 -10.06
C GLU A 40 9.31 4.76 -8.74
N LEU A 41 9.16 3.44 -8.75
CA LEU A 41 9.45 2.59 -7.59
C LEU A 41 10.90 2.74 -7.10
N LYS A 42 11.88 2.66 -8.01
CA LYS A 42 13.30 2.87 -7.68
C LYS A 42 13.55 4.24 -7.08
N THR A 43 12.91 5.28 -7.62
CA THR A 43 13.02 6.63 -7.06
C THR A 43 12.50 6.66 -5.62
N LEU A 44 11.38 5.99 -5.32
CA LEU A 44 10.81 5.93 -3.98
C LEU A 44 11.67 5.10 -3.00
N THR A 45 12.36 4.05 -3.46
CA THR A 45 13.09 3.14 -2.57
C THR A 45 14.60 3.42 -2.47
N GLU A 46 15.21 4.04 -3.47
CA GLU A 46 16.66 4.25 -3.56
C GLU A 46 17.08 5.72 -3.30
N THR A 47 16.12 6.66 -3.29
CA THR A 47 16.43 8.06 -2.97
C THR A 47 16.83 8.18 -1.50
N GLN A 48 18.03 8.70 -1.26
CA GLN A 48 18.49 8.99 0.09
C GLN A 48 17.55 9.98 0.77
N GLY A 49 16.99 9.57 1.91
CA GLY A 49 16.11 10.39 2.73
C GLY A 49 14.63 10.08 2.59
N THR A 50 14.22 9.26 1.61
CA THR A 50 12.82 8.82 1.54
C THR A 50 12.50 7.90 2.72
N THR A 51 11.46 8.27 3.46
CA THR A 51 10.98 7.52 4.63
C THR A 51 9.90 6.52 4.26
N ASP A 52 9.75 5.47 5.06
CA ASP A 52 8.65 4.50 4.91
C ASP A 52 7.28 5.19 4.85
N GLY A 53 7.09 6.26 5.63
CA GLY A 53 5.84 7.02 5.63
C GLY A 53 5.57 7.73 4.30
N GLU A 54 6.60 8.22 3.61
CA GLU A 54 6.45 8.82 2.28
C GLU A 54 6.11 7.75 1.23
N ILE A 55 6.73 6.58 1.31
CA ILE A 55 6.42 5.44 0.44
C ILE A 55 4.95 5.05 0.60
N VAL A 56 4.46 4.92 1.84
CA VAL A 56 3.06 4.57 2.09
C VAL A 56 2.12 5.67 1.58
N ARG A 57 2.40 6.95 1.82
CA ARG A 57 1.55 8.06 1.34
C ARG A 57 1.44 8.12 -0.18
N GLU A 58 2.50 7.75 -0.90
CA GLU A 58 2.49 7.74 -2.37
C GLU A 58 1.80 6.51 -2.95
N LEU A 59 1.99 5.34 -2.33
CA LEU A 59 1.56 4.06 -2.90
C LEU A 59 0.22 3.55 -2.35
N LEU A 60 -0.12 3.80 -1.09
CA LEU A 60 -1.38 3.34 -0.49
C LEU A 60 -2.50 4.34 -0.79
N VAL A 61 -3.42 3.96 -1.67
CA VAL A 61 -4.50 4.83 -2.16
C VAL A 61 -5.88 4.44 -1.62
N GLY A 62 -5.95 3.41 -0.78
CA GLY A 62 -7.20 2.89 -0.23
C GLY A 62 -7.00 1.65 0.64
N TRP A 63 -8.07 1.22 1.29
CA TRP A 63 -8.23 -0.13 1.83
C TRP A 63 -9.70 -0.53 1.83
N ASP A 64 -9.95 -1.83 1.82
CA ASP A 64 -11.26 -2.43 2.08
C ASP A 64 -11.21 -3.26 3.37
N ASP A 65 -12.37 -3.59 3.94
CA ASP A 65 -12.52 -4.53 5.05
C ASP A 65 -11.75 -4.16 6.33
N PHE A 66 -11.39 -2.88 6.51
CA PHE A 66 -10.75 -2.44 7.74
C PHE A 66 -11.82 -2.18 8.80
N ILE A 67 -11.88 -3.07 9.80
CA ILE A 67 -12.83 -2.98 10.91
C ILE A 67 -12.10 -2.57 12.18
N ASP A 68 -12.57 -1.50 12.82
CA ASP A 68 -12.16 -1.07 14.16
C ASP A 68 -13.41 -0.85 15.03
N ASP A 69 -13.38 -1.37 16.25
CA ASP A 69 -14.51 -1.37 17.20
C ASP A 69 -15.87 -1.79 16.57
N GLY A 70 -15.82 -2.81 15.69
CA GLY A 70 -17.01 -3.33 14.99
C GLY A 70 -17.57 -2.43 13.90
N LYS A 71 -16.87 -1.35 13.53
CA LYS A 71 -17.26 -0.43 12.45
C LYS A 71 -16.24 -0.44 11.33
N GLU A 72 -16.73 -0.25 10.10
CA GLU A 72 -15.86 -0.06 8.96
C GLU A 72 -15.16 1.31 9.05
N VAL A 73 -13.85 1.28 8.89
CA VAL A 73 -12.98 2.46 8.85
C VAL A 73 -12.73 2.80 7.39
N PRO A 74 -13.40 3.84 6.84
CA PRO A 74 -13.17 4.24 5.45
C PRO A 74 -11.74 4.73 5.27
N PHE A 75 -11.22 4.62 4.05
CA PHE A 75 -9.94 5.24 3.74
C PHE A 75 -10.06 6.75 3.71
N ASP A 76 -9.30 7.42 4.56
CA ASP A 76 -9.02 8.85 4.46
C ASP A 76 -7.60 9.17 4.92
N LYS A 77 -7.13 10.36 4.54
CA LYS A 77 -5.75 10.78 4.83
C LYS A 77 -5.49 10.94 6.33
N SER A 78 -6.46 11.41 7.11
CA SER A 78 -6.29 11.56 8.57
C SER A 78 -6.07 10.20 9.23
N THR A 79 -6.89 9.20 8.91
CA THR A 79 -6.73 7.84 9.44
C THR A 79 -5.41 7.22 8.98
N LEU A 80 -4.98 7.47 7.73
CA LEU A 80 -3.65 7.05 7.31
C LEU A 80 -2.55 7.68 8.18
N GLU A 81 -2.61 8.98 8.43
CA GLU A 81 -1.63 9.65 9.30
C GLU A 81 -1.61 9.07 10.72
N GLU A 82 -2.78 8.74 11.29
CA GLU A 82 -2.88 8.08 12.60
C GLU A 82 -2.18 6.71 12.62
N LEU A 83 -2.35 5.89 11.57
CA LEU A 83 -1.62 4.63 11.43
C LEU A 83 -0.10 4.86 11.33
N LEU A 84 0.31 5.91 10.61
CA LEU A 84 1.72 6.19 10.35
C LEU A 84 2.49 6.76 11.55
N VAL A 85 1.80 7.12 12.64
CA VAL A 85 2.43 7.53 13.91
C VAL A 85 3.29 6.40 14.49
N TYR A 86 2.92 5.14 14.26
CA TYR A 86 3.64 3.98 14.78
C TYR A 86 4.63 3.44 13.75
N SER A 87 5.93 3.57 14.03
CA SER A 87 6.99 3.17 13.10
C SER A 87 6.91 1.71 12.64
N GLY A 88 6.47 0.79 13.50
CA GLY A 88 6.26 -0.61 13.15
C GLY A 88 5.13 -0.83 12.13
N LEU A 89 4.02 -0.09 12.25
CA LEU A 89 2.94 -0.11 11.27
C LEU A 89 3.40 0.52 9.96
N THR A 90 4.04 1.68 10.03
CA THR A 90 4.59 2.39 8.88
C THR A 90 5.54 1.51 8.07
N ALA A 91 6.51 0.86 8.72
CA ALA A 91 7.43 -0.06 8.06
C ALA A 91 6.71 -1.27 7.45
N ARG A 92 5.76 -1.88 8.17
CA ARG A 92 4.98 -3.02 7.67
C ARG A 92 4.17 -2.68 6.43
N LEU A 93 3.57 -1.49 6.39
CA LEU A 93 2.81 -0.99 5.25
C LEU A 93 3.72 -0.62 4.07
N SER A 94 4.85 0.03 4.34
CA SER A 94 5.87 0.37 3.32
C SER A 94 6.36 -0.89 2.61
N VAL A 95 6.74 -1.92 3.37
CA VAL A 95 7.17 -3.21 2.83
C VAL A 95 6.07 -3.87 2.00
N GLU A 96 4.79 -3.79 2.42
CA GLU A 96 3.70 -4.32 1.59
C GLU A 96 3.54 -3.54 0.28
N CYS A 97 3.58 -2.20 0.34
CA CYS A 97 3.46 -1.34 -0.82
C CYS A 97 4.52 -1.65 -1.88
N ILE A 98 5.77 -1.88 -1.44
CA ILE A 98 6.89 -2.26 -2.30
C ILE A 98 6.70 -3.69 -2.84
N ASN A 99 6.47 -4.66 -1.95
CA ASN A 99 6.34 -6.07 -2.34
C ASN A 99 5.18 -6.30 -3.31
N ALA A 100 4.08 -5.58 -3.15
CA ALA A 100 2.94 -5.66 -4.05
C ALA A 100 3.30 -5.32 -5.50
N GLN A 101 4.25 -4.40 -5.74
CA GLN A 101 4.71 -4.05 -7.11
C GLN A 101 5.41 -5.22 -7.81
N TYR A 102 6.08 -6.09 -7.04
CA TYR A 102 6.81 -7.25 -7.55
C TYR A 102 5.95 -8.51 -7.64
N ARG A 103 4.79 -8.54 -6.98
CA ARG A 103 3.86 -9.68 -7.03
C ARG A 103 3.08 -9.66 -8.33
N ILE A 104 3.52 -10.47 -9.30
CA ILE A 104 2.68 -10.85 -10.43
C ILE A 104 1.62 -11.82 -9.91
N THR A 105 0.36 -11.39 -9.89
CA THR A 105 -0.75 -12.29 -9.57
C THR A 105 -1.21 -12.95 -10.87
N GLU A 106 -0.74 -14.16 -11.15
CA GLU A 106 -1.29 -14.99 -12.21
C GLU A 106 -2.67 -15.48 -11.75
N LYS A 107 -3.75 -14.94 -12.34
CA LYS A 107 -5.06 -15.60 -12.24
C LYS A 107 -5.00 -16.83 -13.14
N ASN A 108 -4.89 -18.02 -12.54
CA ASN A 108 -5.17 -19.29 -13.21
C ASN A 108 -6.65 -19.35 -13.62
#